data_AF-A0A934CSN1-F1
#
_entry.id   AF-A0A934CSN1-F1
#
_cell.length_a   1.000
_cell.length_b   1.000
_cell.length_c   1.000
_cell.angle_alpha   90.00
_cell.angle_beta   90.00
_cell.angle_gamma   90.00
#
_symmetry.space_group_name_H-M   'P 1'
#
loop_
_entity.id
_entity.type
_entity.pdbx_description
1 polymer ?
#
loop_
_entity_poly.entity_id
_entity_poly.type
_entity_poly.pdbx_seq_one_letter_code
_entity_poly.pdbx_strand_id
1 'polypeptide(L)'
;MENNKSELVKEVDIVFMARKIRILGIAILLGIVLIYGFGLTVLGNYVNQELAAFNLISFIICAVLCIPSVFIKKMLMKDLNGKNFMNKYFNAHIIPFAMCDLGGLFCIATNLFVNSNIIYASAGFLLAAAMIILNFPRSDDYNRVKSL
;
A
#
# COMPACT_ATOMS: atom_id res chain seq x y z
N MET A 1 12.51 18.99 35.33
CA MET A 1 11.33 18.10 35.19
C MET A 1 10.38 18.54 34.07
N GLU A 2 10.64 19.65 33.35
CA GLU A 2 9.79 20.11 32.22
C GLU A 2 10.04 19.38 30.88
N ASN A 3 11.23 18.82 30.64
CA ASN A 3 11.53 18.13 29.37
C ASN A 3 10.70 16.87 29.14
N ASN A 4 10.32 16.14 30.19
CA ASN A 4 9.58 14.88 30.04
C ASN A 4 8.14 15.07 29.54
N LYS A 5 7.52 16.23 29.80
CA LYS A 5 6.15 16.51 29.29
C LYS A 5 6.13 16.71 27.78
N SER A 6 7.19 17.31 27.22
CA SER A 6 7.34 17.51 25.77
C SER A 6 7.55 16.19 25.02
N GLU A 7 8.36 15.30 25.58
CA GLU A 7 8.63 13.98 24.97
C GLU A 7 7.40 13.06 24.98
N LEU A 8 6.66 13.01 26.09
CA LEU A 8 5.43 12.23 26.19
C LEU A 8 4.37 12.68 25.17
N VAL A 9 4.23 13.99 24.93
CA VAL A 9 3.26 14.51 23.96
C VAL A 9 3.65 14.10 22.53
N LYS A 10 4.94 14.21 22.17
CA LYS A 10 5.44 13.74 20.87
C LYS A 10 5.23 12.23 20.69
N GLU A 11 5.44 11.46 21.74
CA GLU A 11 5.28 10.02 21.73
C GLU A 11 3.82 9.62 21.44
N VAL A 12 2.87 10.26 22.12
CA VAL A 12 1.43 10.07 21.90
C VAL A 12 1.03 10.45 20.47
N ASP A 13 1.56 11.54 19.92
CA ASP A 13 1.27 11.99 18.56
C ASP A 13 1.76 10.98 17.50
N ILE A 14 2.95 10.40 17.68
CA ILE A 14 3.49 9.37 16.79
C ILE A 14 2.61 8.12 16.82
N VAL A 15 2.22 7.65 18.01
CA VAL A 15 1.33 6.48 18.15
C VAL A 15 -0.02 6.74 17.49
N PHE A 16 -0.58 7.93 17.68
CA PHE A 16 -1.86 8.30 17.08
C PHE A 16 -1.78 8.34 15.55
N MET A 17 -0.71 8.91 14.98
CA MET A 17 -0.50 8.91 13.54
C MET A 17 -0.25 7.52 12.97
N ALA A 18 0.59 6.71 13.62
CA ALA A 18 0.82 5.33 13.21
C ALA A 18 -0.50 4.54 13.20
N ARG A 19 -1.39 4.77 14.18
CA ARG A 19 -2.72 4.14 14.21
C ARG A 19 -3.59 4.59 13.05
N LYS A 20 -3.64 5.88 12.73
CA LYS A 20 -4.39 6.40 11.57
C LYS A 20 -3.90 5.79 10.26
N ILE A 21 -2.59 5.72 10.07
CA ILE A 21 -1.97 5.12 8.88
C ILE A 21 -2.31 3.63 8.79
N ARG A 22 -2.27 2.89 9.92
CA ARG A 22 -2.68 1.48 9.94
C ARG A 22 -4.14 1.29 9.56
N ILE A 23 -5.05 2.10 10.12
CA ILE A 23 -6.48 2.04 9.77
C ILE A 23 -6.67 2.28 8.28
N LEU A 24 -5.98 3.27 7.72
CA LEU A 24 -6.05 3.57 6.29
C LEU A 24 -5.53 2.42 5.41
N GLY A 25 -4.35 1.85 5.74
CA GLY A 25 -3.82 0.71 4.99
C GLY A 25 -4.70 -0.54 5.09
N ILE A 26 -5.36 -0.76 6.23
CA ILE A 26 -6.38 -1.83 6.38
C ILE A 26 -7.59 -1.55 5.49
N ALA A 27 -8.07 -0.30 5.45
CA ALA A 27 -9.21 0.08 4.61
C ALA A 27 -8.91 -0.14 3.11
N ILE A 28 -7.71 0.23 2.66
CA ILE A 28 -7.25 -0.01 1.28
C ILE A 28 -7.18 -1.51 1.00
N LEU A 29 -6.54 -2.28 1.89
CA LEU A 29 -6.44 -3.73 1.74
C LEU A 29 -7.82 -4.40 1.65
N LEU A 30 -8.77 -3.99 2.50
CA LEU A 30 -10.15 -4.48 2.46
C LEU A 30 -10.83 -4.11 1.14
N GLY A 31 -10.62 -2.89 0.62
CA GLY A 31 -11.12 -2.49 -0.70
C GLY A 31 -10.64 -3.40 -1.82
N ILE A 32 -9.34 -3.68 -1.86
CA ILE A 32 -8.73 -4.59 -2.84
C ILE A 32 -9.30 -6.02 -2.70
N VAL A 33 -9.44 -6.52 -1.46
CA VAL A 33 -10.03 -7.84 -1.18
C VAL A 33 -11.47 -7.91 -1.69
N LEU A 34 -12.28 -6.88 -1.43
CA LEU A 34 -13.67 -6.83 -1.89
C LEU A 34 -13.75 -6.81 -3.41
N ILE A 35 -12.96 -5.97 -4.08
CA ILE A 35 -12.95 -5.87 -5.55
C ILE A 35 -12.51 -7.18 -6.20
N TYR A 36 -11.49 -7.84 -5.63
CA TYR A 36 -11.09 -9.17 -6.06
C TYR A 36 -12.22 -10.19 -5.87
N GLY A 37 -12.85 -10.22 -4.69
CA GLY A 37 -13.96 -11.12 -4.38
C GLY A 37 -15.17 -10.93 -5.30
N PHE A 38 -15.59 -9.69 -5.55
CA PHE A 38 -16.64 -9.38 -6.51
C PHE A 38 -16.22 -9.70 -7.95
N GLY A 39 -14.95 -9.49 -8.31
CA GLY A 39 -14.45 -9.88 -9.63
C GLY A 39 -14.53 -11.39 -9.87
N LEU A 40 -14.31 -12.22 -8.84
CA LEU A 40 -14.48 -13.67 -8.94
C LEU A 40 -15.93 -14.09 -9.19
N THR A 41 -16.93 -13.29 -8.79
CA THR A 41 -18.34 -13.62 -9.07
C THR A 41 -18.80 -13.18 -10.46
N VAL A 42 -18.03 -12.33 -11.15
CA VAL A 42 -18.31 -11.82 -12.50
C VAL A 42 -17.69 -12.70 -13.60
N LEU A 43 -16.92 -13.74 -13.23
CA LEU A 43 -16.28 -14.67 -14.17
C LEU A 43 -17.29 -15.34 -15.10
N GLY A 44 -17.41 -14.83 -16.32
CA GLY A 44 -17.96 -15.54 -17.48
C GLY A 44 -16.83 -16.28 -18.21
N ASN A 45 -17.13 -17.39 -18.89
CA ASN A 45 -16.16 -18.16 -19.70
C ASN A 45 -15.75 -17.41 -20.99
N TYR A 46 -15.41 -16.13 -20.90
CA TYR A 46 -14.94 -15.28 -21.99
C TYR A 46 -13.47 -14.95 -21.75
N VAL A 47 -12.60 -15.72 -22.40
CA VAL A 47 -11.18 -15.38 -22.52
C VAL A 47 -11.01 -14.72 -23.89
N ASN A 48 -10.78 -13.42 -23.91
CA ASN A 48 -10.45 -12.73 -25.15
C ASN A 48 -8.97 -12.97 -25.49
N GLN A 49 -8.71 -13.91 -26.40
CA GLN A 49 -7.34 -14.29 -26.77
C GLN A 49 -6.55 -13.13 -27.36
N GLU A 50 -7.20 -12.17 -28.03
CA GLU A 50 -6.53 -10.99 -28.60
C GLU A 50 -5.96 -10.08 -27.51
N LEU A 51 -6.57 -10.09 -26.31
CA LEU A 51 -6.15 -9.26 -25.19
C LEU A 51 -5.27 -10.03 -24.20
N ALA A 52 -4.87 -11.27 -24.47
CA ALA A 52 -4.10 -12.09 -23.52
C ALA A 52 -2.77 -11.43 -23.09
N ALA A 53 -2.16 -10.63 -23.97
CA ALA A 53 -0.95 -9.85 -23.65
C ALA A 53 -1.17 -8.83 -22.52
N PHE A 54 -2.39 -8.29 -22.36
CA PHE A 54 -2.72 -7.36 -21.28
C PHE A 54 -2.67 -8.00 -19.89
N ASN A 55 -2.76 -9.34 -19.79
CA ASN A 55 -2.59 -10.04 -18.51
C ASN A 55 -1.17 -9.83 -17.96
N LEU A 56 -0.17 -10.05 -18.81
CA LEU A 56 1.23 -9.88 -18.45
C LEU A 56 1.57 -8.40 -18.26
N ILE A 57 1.11 -7.52 -19.16
CA ILE A 57 1.38 -6.08 -19.07
C ILE A 57 0.81 -5.49 -17.78
N SER A 58 -0.43 -5.83 -17.43
CA SER A 58 -1.05 -5.35 -16.19
C SER A 58 -0.35 -5.87 -14.94
N PHE A 59 0.15 -7.11 -14.97
CA PHE A 59 0.96 -7.64 -13.89
C PHE A 59 2.32 -6.92 -13.76
N ILE A 60 2.99 -6.63 -14.89
CA ILE A 60 4.23 -5.85 -14.90
C ILE A 60 3.99 -4.46 -14.31
N ILE A 61 2.91 -3.77 -14.70
CA ILE A 61 2.54 -2.46 -14.14
C ILE A 61 2.30 -2.57 -12.63
N CYS A 62 1.58 -3.60 -12.18
CA CYS A 62 1.39 -3.86 -10.76
C CYS A 62 2.72 -4.03 -10.03
N ALA A 63 3.66 -4.80 -10.58
CA ALA A 63 4.98 -4.99 -10.00
C ALA A 63 5.81 -3.71 -9.96
N VAL A 64 5.80 -2.91 -11.03
CA VAL A 64 6.50 -1.63 -11.13
C VAL A 64 5.94 -0.59 -10.17
N LEU A 65 4.67 -0.66 -9.79
CA LEU A 65 4.09 0.22 -8.78
C LEU A 65 4.29 -0.31 -7.36
N CYS A 66 4.08 -1.62 -7.14
CA CYS A 66 4.09 -2.21 -5.81
C CYS A 66 5.51 -2.42 -5.26
N ILE A 67 6.48 -2.89 -6.06
CA ILE A 67 7.84 -3.19 -5.57
C ILE A 67 8.58 -1.91 -5.16
N PRO A 68 8.62 -0.84 -5.99
CA PRO A 68 9.31 0.41 -5.61
C PRO A 68 8.66 1.14 -4.45
N SER A 69 7.38 0.89 -4.14
CA SER A 69 6.66 1.53 -3.04
C SER A 69 7.41 1.43 -1.69
N VAL A 70 8.02 0.28 -1.41
CA VAL A 70 8.79 0.02 -0.18
C VAL A 70 10.06 0.88 -0.13
N PHE A 71 10.70 1.09 -1.27
CA PHE A 71 11.88 1.95 -1.38
C PHE A 71 11.51 3.42 -1.26
N ILE A 72 10.39 3.83 -1.86
CA ILE A 72 9.84 5.18 -1.76
C ILE A 72 9.49 5.49 -0.30
N LYS A 73 8.86 4.57 0.43
CA LYS A 73 8.64 4.70 1.87
C LYS A 73 9.95 5.02 2.59
N LYS A 74 10.98 4.19 2.40
CA LYS A 74 12.29 4.38 3.03
C LYS A 74 12.93 5.71 2.68
N MET A 75 12.77 6.18 1.43
CA MET A 75 13.30 7.46 0.98
C MET A 75 12.57 8.62 1.67
N LEU A 76 11.24 8.64 1.65
CA LEU A 76 10.44 9.70 2.27
C LEU A 76 10.61 9.76 3.80
N MET A 77 10.84 8.61 4.43
CA MET A 77 11.15 8.51 5.86
C MET A 77 12.53 9.10 6.24
N LYS A 78 13.49 9.21 5.30
CA LYS A 78 14.79 9.85 5.58
C LYS A 78 14.70 11.37 5.72
N ASP A 79 13.70 11.99 5.08
CA ASP A 79 13.54 13.44 5.05
C ASP A 79 12.67 13.99 6.20
N LEU A 80 12.43 13.17 7.23
CA LEU A 80 11.66 13.54 8.40
C LEU A 80 12.47 14.49 9.30
N ASN A 81 11.87 15.64 9.61
CA ASN A 81 12.38 16.62 10.56
C ASN A 81 11.29 16.95 11.57
N GLY A 82 11.66 17.25 12.82
CA GLY A 82 10.72 17.52 13.92
C GLY A 82 9.69 18.64 13.64
N LYS A 83 10.00 19.60 12.76
CA LYS A 83 9.08 20.70 12.40
C LYS A 83 7.91 20.28 11.51
N ASN A 84 8.09 19.25 10.68
CA ASN A 84 7.09 18.82 9.67
C ASN A 84 6.74 17.33 9.82
N PHE A 85 6.96 16.78 11.01
CA PHE A 85 6.89 15.33 11.26
C PHE A 85 5.54 14.75 10.86
N MET A 86 4.43 15.32 11.35
CA MET A 86 3.08 14.79 11.13
C MET A 86 2.73 14.63 9.65
N ASN A 87 2.94 15.68 8.84
CA ASN A 87 2.59 15.67 7.43
C ASN A 87 3.53 14.77 6.61
N LYS A 88 4.84 14.85 6.84
CA LYS A 88 5.80 14.02 6.10
C LYS A 88 5.70 12.54 6.46
N TYR A 89 5.47 12.21 7.73
CA TYR A 89 5.31 10.83 8.20
C TYR A 89 4.06 10.18 7.61
N PHE A 90 2.95 10.93 7.58
CA PHE A 90 1.71 10.49 6.95
C PHE A 90 1.89 10.26 5.44
N ASN A 91 2.47 11.23 4.73
CA ASN A 91 2.74 11.12 3.29
C ASN A 91 3.71 9.99 2.95
N ALA A 92 4.71 9.75 3.80
CA ALA A 92 5.69 8.68 3.62
C ALA A 92 5.04 7.29 3.57
N HIS A 93 3.85 7.11 4.16
CA HIS A 93 3.12 5.85 4.16
C HIS A 93 1.97 5.83 3.15
N ILE A 94 1.28 6.96 2.95
CA ILE A 94 0.16 7.05 2.02
C ILE A 94 0.56 6.91 0.57
N ILE A 95 1.67 7.53 0.17
CA ILE A 95 2.13 7.44 -1.23
C ILE A 95 2.41 5.98 -1.60
N PRO A 96 3.17 5.20 -0.79
CA PRO A 96 3.32 3.77 -1.03
C PRO A 96 2.01 2.99 -1.08
N PHE A 97 1.06 3.28 -0.18
CA PHE A 97 -0.24 2.61 -0.20
C PHE A 97 -1.03 2.91 -1.48
N ALA A 98 -1.08 4.17 -1.91
CA ALA A 98 -1.76 4.58 -3.13
C ALA A 98 -1.12 3.94 -4.38
N MET A 99 0.21 3.80 -4.41
CA MET A 99 0.90 3.08 -5.50
C MET A 99 0.51 1.60 -5.54
N CYS A 100 0.48 0.93 -4.39
CA CYS A 100 0.05 -0.47 -4.31
C CYS A 100 -1.42 -0.67 -4.66
N ASP A 101 -2.27 0.25 -4.22
CA ASP A 101 -3.71 0.25 -4.52
C ASP A 101 -3.94 0.39 -6.03
N LEU A 102 -3.34 1.40 -6.67
CA LEU A 102 -3.47 1.62 -8.10
C LEU A 102 -2.95 0.42 -8.92
N GLY A 103 -1.78 -0.11 -8.56
CA GLY A 103 -1.21 -1.27 -9.24
C GLY A 103 -2.05 -2.54 -9.07
N GLY A 104 -2.49 -2.81 -7.84
CA GLY A 104 -3.36 -3.95 -7.52
C GLY A 104 -4.70 -3.86 -8.24
N LEU A 105 -5.39 -2.72 -8.14
CA LEU A 105 -6.66 -2.47 -8.80
C LEU A 105 -6.55 -2.60 -10.32
N PHE A 106 -5.52 -2.03 -10.94
CA PHE A 106 -5.32 -2.14 -12.38
C PHE A 106 -5.16 -3.59 -12.83
N CYS A 107 -4.34 -4.38 -12.10
CA CYS A 107 -4.10 -5.77 -12.43
C CYS A 107 -5.33 -6.64 -12.17
N ILE A 108 -5.99 -6.50 -11.01
CA ILE A 108 -7.20 -7.25 -10.68
C ILE A 108 -8.31 -6.92 -11.67
N ALA A 109 -8.52 -5.64 -11.98
CA ALA A 109 -9.61 -5.24 -12.84
C ALA A 109 -9.42 -5.71 -14.29
N THR A 110 -8.20 -5.56 -14.83
CA THR A 110 -7.87 -6.03 -16.18
C THR A 110 -8.00 -7.55 -16.27
N ASN A 111 -7.48 -8.28 -15.27
CA ASN A 111 -7.46 -9.74 -15.34
C ASN A 111 -8.82 -10.37 -15.01
N LEU A 112 -9.60 -9.86 -14.06
CA LEU A 112 -10.91 -10.43 -13.73
C LEU A 112 -12.04 -9.94 -14.64
N PHE A 113 -12.14 -8.63 -14.91
CA PHE A 113 -13.30 -8.08 -15.62
C PHE A 113 -13.12 -8.02 -17.13
N VAL A 114 -11.88 -8.00 -17.65
CA VAL A 114 -11.65 -7.93 -19.11
C VAL A 114 -11.30 -9.31 -19.69
N ASN A 115 -10.41 -10.05 -19.04
CA ASN A 115 -9.86 -11.30 -19.59
C ASN A 115 -10.24 -12.58 -18.83
N SER A 116 -10.96 -12.48 -17.72
CA SER A 116 -11.35 -13.62 -16.89
C SER A 116 -10.17 -14.52 -16.46
N ASN A 117 -8.96 -13.95 -16.37
CA ASN A 117 -7.72 -14.65 -16.02
C ASN A 117 -7.44 -14.59 -14.52
N ILE A 118 -7.94 -15.61 -13.82
CA ILE A 118 -7.83 -15.72 -12.35
C ILE A 118 -6.38 -15.79 -11.88
N ILE A 119 -5.48 -16.41 -12.66
CA ILE A 119 -4.09 -16.64 -12.25
C ILE A 119 -3.37 -15.31 -12.08
N TYR A 120 -3.42 -14.45 -13.11
CA TYR A 120 -2.77 -13.15 -13.05
C TYR A 120 -3.46 -12.19 -12.09
N ALA A 121 -4.80 -12.25 -11.98
CA ALA A 121 -5.53 -11.51 -10.96
C ALA A 121 -5.11 -11.87 -9.54
N SER A 122 -4.99 -13.17 -9.25
CA SER A 122 -4.54 -13.69 -7.95
C SER A 122 -3.11 -13.25 -7.65
N ALA A 123 -2.22 -13.34 -8.63
CA ALA A 123 -0.83 -12.91 -8.49
C ALA A 123 -0.73 -11.40 -8.21
N GLY A 124 -1.49 -10.57 -8.94
CA GLY A 124 -1.56 -9.13 -8.71
C GLY A 124 -2.14 -8.78 -7.34
N PHE A 125 -3.23 -9.45 -6.94
CA PHE A 125 -3.83 -9.33 -5.61
C PHE A 125 -2.83 -9.64 -4.50
N LEU A 126 -2.15 -10.79 -4.57
CA LEU A 126 -1.18 -11.21 -3.56
C LEU A 126 0.01 -10.26 -3.49
N LEU A 127 0.50 -9.79 -4.63
CA LEU A 127 1.60 -8.84 -4.70
C LEU A 127 1.22 -7.50 -4.05
N ALA A 128 0.06 -6.94 -4.39
CA ALA A 128 -0.43 -5.71 -3.80
C ALA A 128 -0.66 -5.86 -2.28
N ALA A 129 -1.32 -6.94 -1.85
CA ALA A 129 -1.57 -7.23 -0.44
C ALA A 129 -0.28 -7.36 0.37
N ALA A 130 0.70 -8.12 -0.14
CA ALA A 130 1.99 -8.30 0.52
C ALA A 130 2.74 -6.96 0.64
N MET A 131 2.76 -6.15 -0.42
CA MET A 131 3.47 -4.87 -0.41
C MET A 131 2.78 -3.82 0.48
N ILE A 132 1.45 -3.79 0.55
CA ILE A 132 0.72 -2.97 1.53
C ILE A 132 1.11 -3.34 2.95
N ILE A 133 1.18 -4.64 3.27
CA ILE A 133 1.59 -5.10 4.60
C ILE A 133 3.03 -4.67 4.92
N LEU A 134 3.94 -4.76 3.95
CA LEU A 134 5.33 -4.29 4.11
C LEU A 134 5.43 -2.76 4.30
N ASN A 135 4.45 -2.01 3.80
CA ASN A 135 4.38 -0.57 3.94
C ASN A 135 3.76 -0.10 5.28
N PHE A 136 3.21 -0.98 6.11
CA PHE A 136 2.70 -0.56 7.42
C PHE A 136 3.79 0.05 8.33
N PRO A 137 3.38 0.97 9.24
CA PRO A 137 4.28 1.53 10.27
C PRO A 137 4.84 0.44 11.19
N ARG A 138 6.17 0.35 11.27
CA ARG A 138 6.90 -0.62 12.11
C ARG A 138 7.48 0.03 13.37
N SER A 139 7.87 -0.80 14.34
CA SER A 139 8.61 -0.37 15.53
C SER A 139 9.92 0.35 15.19
N ASP A 140 10.59 -0.05 14.11
CA ASP A 140 11.86 0.56 13.69
C ASP A 140 11.70 2.00 13.23
N ASP A 141 10.53 2.32 12.66
CA ASP A 141 10.18 3.69 12.27
C ASP A 141 10.07 4.58 13.53
N TYR A 142 9.60 4.01 14.64
CA TYR A 142 9.49 4.69 15.93
C TYR A 142 10.86 5.05 16.53
N ASN A 143 11.80 4.10 16.49
CA ASN A 143 13.15 4.30 17.02
C ASN A 143 13.92 5.38 16.27
N ARG A 144 13.75 5.46 14.94
CA ARG A 144 14.34 6.54 14.12
C ARG A 144 13.75 7.91 14.42
N VAL A 145 12.46 7.96 14.69
CA VAL A 145 11.79 9.23 15.01
C VAL A 145 12.13 9.69 16.43
N LYS A 146 12.27 8.76 17.38
CA LYS A 146 12.71 9.08 18.74
C LYS A 146 14.13 9.67 18.80
N SER A 147 14.99 9.35 17.83
CA SER A 147 16.34 9.92 17.72
C SER A 147 16.40 11.30 17.05
N LEU A 148 15.28 11.83 16.53
CA LEU A 148 15.17 13.15 15.87
C LEU A 148 14.61 14.23 16.82
#